data_AF-A0AAU6HZ35-F1
#
_entry.id   AF-A0AAU6HZ35-F1
#
_cell.length_a   1.000
_cell.length_b   1.000
_cell.length_c   1.000
_cell.angle_alpha   90.00
_cell.angle_beta   90.00
_cell.angle_gamma   90.00
#
_symmetry.space_group_name_H-M   'P 1'
#
loop_
_entity.id
_entity.type
_entity.pdbx_description
1 polymer ?
#
loop_
_entity_poly.entity_id
_entity_poly.type
_entity_poly.pdbx_seq_one_letter_code
_entity_poly.pdbx_strand_id
1 'polypeptide(L)'
;MAHARWGKAIEALRAQGEAVRAADERVEECQAAVVAGEASRVRLTTAVALWRVCEADYLRCAVALLRAHLSQGRPPVRMPVAVVWPRPLRQLWKARAQDRSGGVWRALPGPKLLAQVEAAGSDVLLDDVAEAIRALQASLHGHRTRPRLYEAYIPDRSSSQFDAGRTAPTVPGFPDPGHWVNQSFARGSGRRVQPGRGTELRQLESDERAVHERAENFGAVVLRLLEHHHGPVAAPSGRAAWRGAARWVGREQQAVPSLDQWPDKLSAAQGITVGGLGWLVLMLAAIPWSVAMKARVLTDHPTPFLLTSFAVAGLGAGVVYRFGPRLMRLPGNTAAIPGFAAAAVAYLVMQVQGPVAGYFFADPLDRFEHQFTSSCLAASPYRLDEIQSVTVGKTLVVRPISGDTTLRLGPAEDGGTHPLGPRDSATRTVLEKYGCELP
;
A
#
# COMPACT_ATOMS: atom_id res chain seq x y z
N MET A 1 -6.99 -41.74 -17.49
CA MET A 1 -7.25 -40.41 -16.87
C MET A 1 -6.01 -39.50 -16.78
N ALA A 2 -4.79 -40.01 -16.56
CA ALA A 2 -3.57 -39.19 -16.45
C ALA A 2 -3.20 -38.45 -17.76
N HIS A 3 -3.27 -39.12 -18.92
CA HIS A 3 -3.00 -38.51 -20.24
C HIS A 3 -3.92 -37.32 -20.56
N ALA A 4 -5.22 -37.43 -20.29
CA ALA A 4 -6.17 -36.34 -20.51
C ALA A 4 -5.87 -35.10 -19.64
N ARG A 5 -5.27 -35.29 -18.46
CA ARG A 5 -4.90 -34.19 -17.56
C ARG A 5 -3.62 -33.49 -18.03
N TRP A 6 -2.64 -34.26 -18.51
CA TRP A 6 -1.44 -33.71 -19.16
C TRP A 6 -1.78 -32.94 -20.43
N GLY A 7 -2.69 -33.46 -21.27
CA GLY A 7 -3.16 -32.76 -22.46
C GLY A 7 -3.71 -31.36 -22.15
N LYS A 8 -4.61 -31.24 -21.16
CA LYS A 8 -5.14 -29.94 -20.72
C LYS A 8 -4.07 -29.00 -20.14
N ALA A 9 -3.05 -29.56 -19.50
CA ALA A 9 -1.98 -28.77 -18.89
C ALA A 9 -1.02 -28.21 -19.96
N ILE A 10 -0.69 -29.01 -20.97
CA ILE A 10 0.09 -28.63 -22.15
C ILE A 10 -0.66 -27.57 -22.96
N GLU A 11 -1.96 -27.79 -23.21
CA GLU A 11 -2.83 -26.80 -23.86
C GLU A 11 -2.83 -25.46 -23.11
N ALA A 12 -2.94 -25.51 -21.77
CA ALA A 12 -2.91 -24.30 -20.94
C ALA A 12 -1.54 -23.60 -20.98
N LEU A 13 -0.42 -24.34 -20.99
CA LEU A 13 0.92 -23.76 -21.13
C LEU A 13 1.07 -23.06 -22.49
N ARG A 14 0.63 -23.72 -23.58
CA ARG A 14 0.65 -23.13 -24.91
C ARG A 14 -0.20 -21.85 -25.00
N ALA A 15 -1.40 -21.87 -24.41
CA ALA A 15 -2.26 -20.68 -24.32
C ALA A 15 -1.59 -19.51 -23.58
N GLN A 16 -0.77 -19.79 -22.56
CA GLN A 16 0.01 -18.75 -21.89
C GLN A 16 1.13 -18.21 -22.79
N GLY A 17 1.84 -19.08 -23.53
CA GLY A 17 2.87 -18.64 -24.48
C GLY A 17 2.31 -17.79 -25.62
N GLU A 18 1.12 -18.10 -26.13
CA GLU A 18 0.38 -17.25 -27.08
C GLU A 18 -0.04 -15.92 -26.45
N ALA A 19 -0.48 -15.94 -25.19
CA ALA A 19 -0.87 -14.72 -24.48
C ALA A 19 0.32 -13.77 -24.23
N VAL A 20 1.53 -14.30 -24.00
CA VAL A 20 2.74 -13.47 -23.86
C VAL A 20 3.05 -12.76 -25.18
N ARG A 21 3.12 -13.50 -26.28
CA ARG A 21 3.36 -12.93 -27.62
C ARG A 21 2.31 -11.89 -28.01
N ALA A 22 1.03 -12.20 -27.82
CA ALA A 22 -0.05 -11.26 -28.08
C ALA A 22 0.00 -10.02 -27.15
N ALA A 23 0.52 -10.15 -25.94
CA ALA A 23 0.71 -9.00 -25.04
C ALA A 23 1.91 -8.14 -25.46
N ASP A 24 2.95 -8.74 -26.05
CA ASP A 24 4.12 -8.04 -26.57
C ASP A 24 3.78 -7.24 -27.85
N GLU A 25 3.13 -7.89 -28.82
CA GLU A 25 2.57 -7.23 -30.02
C GLU A 25 1.69 -6.03 -29.60
N ARG A 26 0.91 -6.20 -28.53
CA ARG A 26 0.04 -5.16 -28.00
C ARG A 26 0.81 -3.97 -27.39
N VAL A 27 1.99 -4.21 -26.82
CA VAL A 27 2.88 -3.15 -26.34
C VAL A 27 3.43 -2.36 -27.53
N GLU A 28 3.87 -3.04 -28.59
CA GLU A 28 4.36 -2.41 -29.82
C GLU A 28 3.28 -1.55 -30.49
N GLU A 29 2.06 -2.07 -30.64
CA GLU A 29 0.90 -1.32 -31.14
C GLU A 29 0.64 -0.06 -30.31
N CYS A 30 0.65 -0.19 -28.98
CA CYS A 30 0.44 0.95 -28.09
C CYS A 30 1.60 1.96 -28.17
N GLN A 31 2.82 1.49 -28.39
CA GLN A 31 3.99 2.35 -28.52
C GLN A 31 3.94 3.14 -29.83
N ALA A 32 3.62 2.49 -30.94
CA ALA A 32 3.40 3.12 -32.24
C ALA A 32 2.30 4.18 -32.16
N ALA A 33 1.16 3.85 -31.54
CA ALA A 33 0.05 4.79 -31.36
C ALA A 33 0.40 5.98 -30.44
N VAL A 34 1.27 5.81 -29.44
CA VAL A 34 1.77 6.93 -28.62
C VAL A 34 2.70 7.84 -29.43
N VAL A 35 3.59 7.27 -30.25
CA VAL A 35 4.49 8.03 -31.13
C VAL A 35 3.70 8.82 -32.17
N ALA A 36 2.63 8.24 -32.71
CA ALA A 36 1.70 8.90 -33.63
C ALA A 36 0.79 9.95 -32.97
N GLY A 37 0.79 10.07 -31.64
CA GLY A 37 -0.09 10.99 -30.90
C GLY A 37 -1.55 10.51 -30.77
N GLU A 38 -1.86 9.28 -31.18
CA GLU A 38 -3.20 8.69 -31.23
C GLU A 38 -3.63 8.01 -29.92
N ALA A 39 -2.68 7.70 -29.04
CA ALA A 39 -2.94 7.01 -27.79
C ALA A 39 -2.28 7.67 -26.57
N SER A 40 -2.93 7.51 -25.40
CA SER A 40 -2.37 7.95 -24.13
C SER A 40 -1.24 7.02 -23.67
N ARG A 41 -0.15 7.62 -23.14
CA ARG A 41 0.94 6.92 -22.42
C ARG A 41 0.43 6.05 -21.25
N VAL A 42 -0.75 6.35 -20.70
CA VAL A 42 -1.41 5.54 -19.67
C VAL A 42 -1.82 4.15 -20.20
N ARG A 43 -2.20 4.06 -21.49
CA ARG A 43 -2.55 2.79 -22.13
C ARG A 43 -1.31 1.93 -22.32
N LEU A 44 -0.25 2.50 -22.89
CA LEU A 44 1.06 1.84 -23.07
C LEU A 44 1.60 1.29 -21.75
N THR A 45 1.63 2.12 -20.71
CA THR A 45 2.10 1.70 -19.38
C THR A 45 1.30 0.54 -18.78
N THR A 46 0.00 0.44 -19.12
CA THR A 46 -0.86 -0.68 -18.67
C THR A 46 -0.63 -1.93 -19.52
N ALA A 47 -0.44 -1.78 -20.84
CA ALA A 47 -0.05 -2.88 -21.72
C ALA A 47 1.27 -3.52 -21.27
N VAL A 48 2.30 -2.70 -20.98
CA VAL A 48 3.59 -3.17 -20.45
C VAL A 48 3.43 -3.92 -19.13
N ALA A 49 2.55 -3.44 -18.24
CA ALA A 49 2.27 -4.12 -16.97
C ALA A 49 1.63 -5.50 -17.19
N LEU A 50 0.67 -5.60 -18.12
CA LEU A 50 0.02 -6.86 -18.47
C LEU A 50 1.00 -7.84 -19.11
N TRP A 51 1.81 -7.41 -20.07
CA TRP A 51 2.84 -8.21 -20.71
C TRP A 51 3.81 -8.82 -19.69
N ARG A 52 4.38 -8.00 -18.80
CA ARG A 52 5.28 -8.48 -17.72
C ARG A 52 4.63 -9.50 -16.79
N VAL A 53 3.33 -9.38 -16.55
CA VAL A 53 2.59 -10.37 -15.72
C VAL A 53 2.33 -11.66 -16.50
N CYS A 54 1.98 -11.56 -17.79
CA CYS A 54 1.81 -12.74 -18.64
C CYS A 54 3.12 -13.52 -18.77
N GLU A 55 4.25 -12.84 -18.94
CA GLU A 55 5.59 -13.45 -18.96
C GLU A 55 5.88 -14.21 -17.65
N ALA A 56 5.59 -13.58 -16.50
CA ALA A 56 5.74 -14.24 -15.20
C ALA A 56 4.82 -15.46 -15.05
N ASP A 57 3.58 -15.38 -15.54
CA ASP A 57 2.63 -16.47 -15.50
C ASP A 57 3.07 -17.64 -16.39
N TYR A 58 3.59 -17.35 -17.58
CA TYR A 58 4.16 -18.37 -18.48
C TYR A 58 5.32 -19.12 -17.82
N LEU A 59 6.26 -18.40 -17.22
CA LEU A 59 7.37 -18.98 -16.46
C LEU A 59 6.90 -19.85 -15.29
N ARG A 60 5.95 -19.36 -14.47
CA ARG A 60 5.41 -20.14 -13.34
C ARG A 60 4.73 -21.42 -13.82
N CYS A 61 3.99 -21.34 -14.93
CA CYS A 61 3.32 -22.47 -15.55
C CYS A 61 4.34 -23.50 -16.05
N ALA A 62 5.36 -23.07 -16.81
CA ALA A 62 6.42 -23.94 -17.31
C ALA A 62 7.18 -24.62 -16.16
N VAL A 63 7.59 -23.85 -15.14
CA VAL A 63 8.29 -24.40 -13.96
C VAL A 63 7.42 -25.40 -13.19
N ALA A 64 6.12 -25.12 -13.00
CA ALA A 64 5.23 -26.03 -12.29
C ALA A 64 5.04 -27.35 -13.03
N LEU A 65 4.92 -27.30 -14.37
CA LEU A 65 4.78 -28.51 -15.19
C LEU A 65 6.07 -29.30 -15.31
N LEU A 66 7.21 -28.62 -15.47
CA LEU A 66 8.51 -29.27 -15.48
C LEU A 66 8.75 -30.02 -14.16
N ARG A 67 8.47 -29.40 -12.99
CA ARG A 67 8.58 -30.08 -11.70
C ARG A 67 7.65 -31.29 -11.58
N ALA A 68 6.41 -31.18 -12.06
CA ALA A 68 5.48 -32.29 -12.07
C ALA A 68 5.99 -33.44 -12.97
N HIS A 69 6.60 -33.12 -14.11
CA HIS A 69 7.16 -34.11 -15.03
C HIS A 69 8.38 -34.81 -14.42
N LEU A 70 9.35 -34.04 -13.88
CA LEU A 70 10.56 -34.58 -13.26
C LEU A 70 10.28 -35.45 -12.02
N SER A 71 9.20 -35.14 -11.28
CA SER A 71 8.76 -35.95 -10.14
C SER A 71 7.88 -37.14 -10.52
N GLN A 72 7.69 -37.41 -11.82
CA GLN A 72 6.74 -38.39 -12.35
C GLN A 72 5.31 -38.23 -11.79
N GLY A 73 4.98 -36.99 -11.41
CA GLY A 73 3.75 -36.63 -10.75
C GLY A 73 2.63 -36.29 -11.73
N ARG A 74 1.51 -35.82 -11.17
CA ARG A 74 0.38 -35.27 -11.94
C ARG A 74 0.54 -33.76 -12.09
N PRO A 75 0.17 -33.17 -13.23
CA PRO A 75 0.24 -31.72 -13.41
C PRO A 75 -0.76 -31.03 -12.46
N PRO A 76 -0.51 -29.78 -12.03
CA PRO A 76 -1.39 -29.09 -11.09
C PRO A 76 -2.81 -28.93 -11.65
N VAL A 77 -3.83 -29.02 -10.77
CA VAL A 77 -5.24 -28.85 -11.17
C VAL A 77 -5.51 -27.43 -11.68
N ARG A 78 -4.86 -26.45 -11.05
CA ARG A 78 -4.95 -25.03 -11.42
C ARG A 78 -3.55 -24.51 -11.70
N MET A 79 -3.39 -23.90 -12.87
CA MET A 79 -2.13 -23.28 -13.26
C MET A 79 -1.90 -22.00 -12.45
N PRO A 80 -0.64 -21.69 -12.08
CA PRO A 80 -0.29 -20.53 -11.29
C PRO A 80 -0.32 -19.24 -12.13
N VAL A 81 -1.51 -18.67 -12.31
CA VAL A 81 -1.73 -17.44 -13.10
C VAL A 81 -2.17 -16.30 -12.19
N ALA A 82 -1.55 -15.13 -12.31
CA ALA A 82 -1.86 -13.95 -11.53
C ALA A 82 -3.16 -13.27 -12.01
N VAL A 83 -3.93 -12.74 -11.07
CA VAL A 83 -5.16 -11.99 -11.35
C VAL A 83 -4.91 -10.50 -11.12
N VAL A 84 -5.47 -9.66 -11.99
CA VAL A 84 -5.50 -8.21 -11.77
C VAL A 84 -6.22 -7.92 -10.46
N TRP A 85 -5.62 -7.10 -9.60
CA TRP A 85 -6.17 -6.82 -8.27
C TRP A 85 -7.54 -6.12 -8.33
N PRO A 86 -8.33 -6.18 -7.24
CA PRO A 86 -9.60 -5.47 -7.13
C PRO A 86 -9.48 -3.97 -7.44
N ARG A 87 -10.58 -3.37 -7.90
CA ARG A 87 -10.65 -1.96 -8.35
C ARG A 87 -9.88 -0.94 -7.49
N PRO A 88 -9.98 -0.91 -6.15
CA PRO A 88 -9.26 0.08 -5.35
C PRO A 88 -7.73 -0.04 -5.45
N LEU A 89 -7.20 -1.22 -5.77
CA LEU A 89 -5.77 -1.52 -5.75
C LEU A 89 -5.14 -1.69 -7.14
N ARG A 90 -5.89 -1.44 -8.22
CA ARG A 90 -5.43 -1.66 -9.61
C ARG A 90 -4.22 -0.80 -10.00
N GLN A 91 -4.13 0.42 -9.49
CA GLN A 91 -2.99 1.30 -9.77
C GLN A 91 -1.73 0.82 -9.02
N LEU A 92 -1.88 0.36 -7.78
CA LEU A 92 -0.79 -0.27 -7.04
C LEU A 92 -0.33 -1.57 -7.68
N TRP A 93 -1.29 -2.39 -8.17
CA TRP A 93 -1.00 -3.58 -8.97
C TRP A 93 -0.21 -3.22 -10.23
N LYS A 94 -0.64 -2.19 -10.97
CA LYS A 94 0.06 -1.71 -12.17
C LYS A 94 1.49 -1.30 -11.85
N ALA A 95 1.70 -0.44 -10.84
CA ALA A 95 3.03 0.00 -10.43
C ALA A 95 3.92 -1.20 -10.06
N ARG A 96 3.39 -2.15 -9.28
CA ARG A 96 4.10 -3.37 -8.90
C ARG A 96 4.44 -4.28 -10.09
N ALA A 97 3.53 -4.40 -11.05
CA ALA A 97 3.74 -5.16 -12.28
C ALA A 97 4.79 -4.48 -13.18
N GLN A 98 4.77 -3.16 -13.25
CA GLN A 98 5.75 -2.36 -13.99
C GLN A 98 7.14 -2.50 -13.40
N ASP A 99 7.34 -2.44 -12.09
CA ASP A 99 8.70 -2.55 -11.53
C ASP A 99 9.34 -3.94 -11.69
N ARG A 100 8.67 -4.90 -12.36
CA ARG A 100 9.01 -6.34 -12.42
C ARG A 100 9.11 -7.02 -11.05
N SER A 101 8.98 -6.25 -9.96
CA SER A 101 8.92 -6.69 -8.56
C SER A 101 7.73 -7.63 -8.28
N GLY A 102 6.74 -7.59 -9.16
CA GLY A 102 5.54 -8.43 -9.13
C GLY A 102 5.65 -9.87 -9.67
N GLY A 103 6.73 -10.29 -10.34
CA GLY A 103 6.70 -11.68 -10.84
C GLY A 103 7.93 -12.29 -11.49
N VAL A 104 8.40 -11.75 -12.62
CA VAL A 104 9.31 -12.45 -13.54
C VAL A 104 10.56 -12.94 -12.83
N TRP A 105 11.28 -12.03 -12.15
CA TRP A 105 12.50 -12.36 -11.40
C TRP A 105 12.30 -13.39 -10.27
N ARG A 106 11.08 -13.50 -9.73
CA ARG A 106 10.73 -14.50 -8.71
C ARG A 106 10.26 -15.82 -9.32
N ALA A 107 9.80 -15.80 -10.57
CA ALA A 107 9.34 -16.96 -11.32
C ALA A 107 10.51 -17.72 -11.99
N LEU A 108 11.68 -17.09 -12.12
CA LEU A 108 12.85 -17.72 -12.72
C LEU A 108 13.26 -19.00 -11.98
N PRO A 109 13.61 -20.06 -12.73
CA PRO A 109 14.00 -21.35 -12.16
C PRO A 109 15.29 -21.24 -11.34
N GLY A 110 15.21 -21.61 -10.06
CA GLY A 110 16.35 -21.62 -9.16
C GLY A 110 17.30 -22.81 -9.36
N PRO A 111 18.45 -22.83 -8.66
CA PRO A 111 19.49 -23.86 -8.83
C PRO A 111 19.00 -25.27 -8.50
N LYS A 112 18.04 -25.41 -7.59
CA LYS A 112 17.43 -26.71 -7.26
C LYS A 112 16.72 -27.36 -8.46
N LEU A 113 16.08 -26.57 -9.33
CA LEU A 113 15.41 -27.12 -10.50
C LEU A 113 16.42 -27.55 -11.57
N LEU A 114 17.50 -26.78 -11.75
CA LEU A 114 18.60 -27.15 -12.63
C LEU A 114 19.19 -28.51 -12.23
N ALA A 115 19.52 -28.66 -10.95
CA ALA A 115 20.06 -29.92 -10.42
C ALA A 115 19.09 -31.10 -10.62
N GLN A 116 17.77 -30.87 -10.56
CA GLN A 116 16.77 -31.91 -10.84
C GLN A 116 16.73 -32.30 -12.31
N VAL A 117 16.85 -31.33 -13.23
CA VAL A 117 16.91 -31.60 -14.68
C VAL A 117 18.17 -32.38 -15.02
N GLU A 118 19.34 -31.93 -14.52
CA GLU A 118 20.63 -32.59 -14.75
C GLU A 118 20.67 -34.02 -14.17
N ALA A 119 19.96 -34.28 -13.07
CA ALA A 119 19.87 -35.60 -12.46
C ALA A 119 18.85 -36.55 -13.15
N ALA A 120 17.95 -36.03 -14.00
CA ALA A 120 16.86 -36.81 -14.58
C ALA A 120 17.28 -37.72 -15.76
N GLY A 121 18.55 -37.64 -16.19
CA GLY A 121 19.15 -38.50 -17.21
C GLY A 121 19.53 -37.74 -18.50
N SER A 122 20.15 -38.46 -19.44
CA SER A 122 20.60 -37.91 -20.73
C SER A 122 19.48 -38.00 -21.79
N ASP A 123 18.62 -36.99 -21.83
CA ASP A 123 17.67 -36.72 -22.91
C ASP A 123 18.08 -35.37 -23.55
N VAL A 124 18.22 -35.32 -24.88
CA VAL A 124 18.59 -34.09 -25.60
C VAL A 124 17.63 -32.94 -25.26
N LEU A 125 16.34 -33.24 -25.05
CA LEU A 125 15.36 -32.22 -24.67
C LEU A 125 15.54 -31.72 -23.23
N LEU A 126 16.10 -32.54 -22.33
CA LEU A 126 16.47 -32.10 -20.98
C LEU A 126 17.73 -31.23 -20.99
N ASP A 127 18.67 -31.47 -21.91
CA ASP A 127 19.85 -30.62 -22.10
C ASP A 127 19.44 -29.21 -22.59
N ASP A 128 18.53 -29.12 -23.56
CA ASP A 128 17.93 -27.86 -24.02
C ASP A 128 17.27 -27.10 -22.85
N VAL A 129 16.54 -27.82 -21.98
CA VAL A 129 15.90 -27.24 -20.80
C VAL A 129 16.94 -26.74 -19.79
N ALA A 130 18.00 -27.51 -19.55
CA ALA A 130 19.08 -27.12 -18.66
C ALA A 130 19.80 -25.86 -19.16
N GLU A 131 20.09 -25.77 -20.46
CA GLU A 131 20.66 -24.58 -21.08
C GLU A 131 19.75 -23.35 -20.93
N ALA A 132 18.44 -23.51 -21.20
CA ALA A 132 17.49 -22.43 -21.02
C ALA A 132 17.37 -21.97 -19.56
N ILE A 133 17.46 -22.89 -18.58
CA ILE A 133 17.52 -22.54 -17.15
C ILE A 133 18.79 -21.73 -16.84
N ARG A 134 19.96 -22.14 -17.35
CA ARG A 134 21.23 -21.40 -17.14
C ARG A 134 21.16 -20.00 -17.75
N ALA A 135 20.61 -19.85 -18.95
CA ALA A 135 20.40 -18.55 -19.57
C ALA A 135 19.51 -17.62 -18.72
N LEU A 136 18.40 -18.15 -18.18
CA LEU A 136 17.55 -17.40 -17.26
C LEU A 136 18.27 -17.03 -15.95
N GLN A 137 19.12 -17.91 -15.43
CA GLN A 137 19.93 -17.62 -14.25
C GLN A 137 20.98 -16.53 -14.52
N ALA A 138 21.55 -16.47 -15.72
CA ALA A 138 22.42 -15.37 -16.14
C ALA A 138 21.67 -14.02 -16.15
N SER A 139 20.42 -13.99 -16.64
CA SER A 139 19.57 -12.79 -16.56
C SER A 139 19.26 -12.38 -15.11
N LEU A 140 18.99 -13.35 -14.23
CA LEU A 140 18.78 -13.09 -12.81
C LEU A 140 20.05 -12.56 -12.14
N HIS A 141 21.20 -13.09 -12.51
CA HIS A 141 22.50 -12.63 -12.04
C HIS A 141 22.75 -11.19 -12.48
N GLY A 142 22.51 -10.87 -13.76
CA GLY A 142 22.50 -9.51 -14.29
C GLY A 142 21.68 -8.56 -13.43
N HIS A 143 20.40 -8.89 -13.22
CA HIS A 143 19.48 -8.07 -12.42
C HIS A 143 19.95 -7.83 -10.98
N ARG A 144 20.51 -8.84 -10.31
CA ARG A 144 20.94 -8.74 -8.90
C ARG A 144 22.29 -8.07 -8.73
N THR A 145 23.21 -8.26 -9.67
CA THR A 145 24.58 -7.79 -9.59
C THR A 145 24.74 -6.39 -10.17
N ARG A 146 23.95 -6.00 -11.18
CA ARG A 146 24.04 -4.69 -11.84
C ARG A 146 24.05 -3.51 -10.84
N PRO A 147 23.16 -3.43 -9.83
CA PRO A 147 23.20 -2.33 -8.88
C PRO A 147 24.53 -2.23 -8.12
N ARG A 148 25.21 -3.36 -7.87
CA ARG A 148 26.48 -3.40 -7.15
C ARG A 148 27.65 -2.85 -7.96
N LEU A 149 27.49 -2.65 -9.26
CA LEU A 149 28.52 -2.00 -10.09
C LEU A 149 28.58 -0.49 -9.90
N TYR A 150 27.61 0.10 -9.20
CA TYR A 150 27.62 1.51 -8.88
C TYR A 150 28.28 1.76 -7.52
N GLU A 151 29.06 2.82 -7.43
CA GLU A 151 29.66 3.30 -6.18
C GLU A 151 29.23 4.75 -5.91
N ALA A 152 29.23 5.12 -4.63
CA ALA A 152 29.24 6.53 -4.26
C ALA A 152 30.66 7.08 -4.50
N TYR A 153 30.75 8.27 -5.10
CA TYR A 153 32.04 8.91 -5.38
C TYR A 153 32.05 10.38 -4.98
N ILE A 154 33.25 10.92 -4.80
CA ILE A 154 33.53 12.33 -4.56
C ILE A 154 34.07 12.90 -5.87
N PRO A 155 33.28 13.72 -6.60
CA PRO A 155 33.70 14.31 -7.85
C PRO A 155 34.92 15.21 -7.67
N ASP A 156 35.82 15.19 -8.65
CA ASP A 156 36.89 16.18 -8.72
C ASP A 156 36.35 17.48 -9.31
N ARG A 157 36.35 18.55 -8.51
CA ARG A 157 35.84 19.87 -8.91
C ARG A 157 36.69 20.56 -9.98
N SER A 158 37.92 20.09 -10.20
CA SER A 158 38.82 20.65 -11.21
C SER A 158 38.72 19.94 -12.57
N SER A 159 38.00 18.82 -12.65
CA SER A 159 37.84 18.06 -13.87
C SER A 159 36.55 18.43 -14.59
N SER A 160 36.63 18.56 -15.93
CA SER A 160 35.46 18.68 -16.81
C SER A 160 34.82 17.32 -17.14
N GLN A 161 35.44 16.20 -16.75
CA GLN A 161 34.88 14.87 -16.94
C GLN A 161 33.93 14.51 -15.79
N PHE A 162 32.69 14.19 -16.12
CA PHE A 162 31.64 13.80 -15.15
C PHE A 162 32.02 12.59 -14.28
N ASP A 163 32.90 11.71 -14.76
CA ASP A 163 33.34 10.50 -14.04
C ASP A 163 34.65 10.67 -13.27
N ALA A 164 35.28 11.85 -13.33
CA ALA A 164 36.54 12.10 -12.63
C ALA A 164 36.30 12.34 -11.13
N GLY A 165 37.16 11.74 -10.31
CA GLY A 165 37.04 11.80 -8.85
C GLY A 165 37.45 10.49 -8.20
N ARG A 166 37.38 10.46 -6.87
CA ARG A 166 37.75 9.29 -6.06
C ARG A 166 36.53 8.59 -5.49
N THR A 167 36.61 7.27 -5.33
CA THR A 167 35.60 6.47 -4.62
C THR A 167 35.41 7.02 -3.20
N ALA A 168 34.16 7.13 -2.75
CA ALA A 168 33.87 7.59 -1.40
C ALA A 168 34.37 6.53 -0.38
N PRO A 169 34.90 6.95 0.78
CA PRO A 169 35.26 6.02 1.84
C PRO A 169 34.07 5.15 2.24
N THR A 170 34.29 3.84 2.34
CA THR A 170 33.25 2.89 2.70
C THR A 170 32.88 2.98 4.18
N VAL A 171 31.63 2.64 4.48
CA VAL A 171 31.11 2.55 5.85
C VAL A 171 31.79 1.36 6.55
N PRO A 172 32.21 1.50 7.83
CA PRO A 172 32.79 0.41 8.59
C PRO A 172 31.95 -0.86 8.55
N GLY A 173 32.58 -2.03 8.35
CA GLY A 173 31.91 -3.32 8.22
C GLY A 173 31.41 -3.66 6.81
N PHE A 174 31.47 -2.73 5.85
CA PHE A 174 31.05 -2.94 4.47
C PHE A 174 32.19 -2.58 3.49
N PRO A 175 33.16 -3.47 3.24
CA PRO A 175 34.33 -3.15 2.41
C PRO A 175 34.02 -2.98 0.92
N ASP A 176 32.92 -3.58 0.43
CA ASP A 176 32.50 -3.51 -0.98
C ASP A 176 31.87 -2.12 -1.29
N PRO A 177 32.50 -1.27 -2.12
CA PRO A 177 31.95 0.05 -2.49
C PRO A 177 30.58 -0.02 -3.17
N GLY A 178 30.31 -1.15 -3.83
CA GLY A 178 29.05 -1.48 -4.48
C GLY A 178 27.95 -1.94 -3.53
N HIS A 179 28.25 -2.13 -2.24
CA HIS A 179 27.24 -2.57 -1.27
C HIS A 179 26.16 -1.49 -1.10
N TRP A 180 24.89 -1.91 -0.96
CA TRP A 180 23.76 -0.98 -0.85
C TRP A 180 23.92 0.02 0.30
N VAL A 181 24.54 -0.39 1.41
CA VAL A 181 24.89 0.50 2.54
C VAL A 181 25.83 1.61 2.10
N ASN A 182 26.88 1.29 1.35
CA ASN A 182 27.81 2.31 0.85
C ASN A 182 27.15 3.22 -0.19
N GLN A 183 26.28 2.69 -1.04
CA GLN A 183 25.55 3.50 -2.01
C GLN A 183 24.54 4.48 -1.38
N SER A 184 24.07 4.19 -0.16
CA SER A 184 23.08 5.02 0.54
C SER A 184 23.71 5.94 1.59
N PHE A 185 24.79 5.51 2.24
CA PHE A 185 25.32 6.17 3.44
C PHE A 185 26.79 6.59 3.34
N ALA A 186 27.54 6.17 2.30
CA ALA A 186 28.91 6.67 2.14
C ALA A 186 28.91 8.16 1.81
N ARG A 187 29.97 8.88 2.22
CA ARG A 187 30.11 10.34 2.05
C ARG A 187 30.50 10.75 0.62
N GLY A 188 29.70 10.33 -0.37
CA GLY A 188 29.81 10.76 -1.77
C GLY A 188 28.71 11.74 -2.15
N SER A 189 29.01 12.65 -3.07
CA SER A 189 28.01 13.59 -3.61
C SER A 189 27.49 13.19 -5.00
N GLY A 190 27.96 12.07 -5.54
CA GLY A 190 27.49 11.51 -6.81
C GLY A 190 27.48 9.99 -6.80
N ARG A 191 26.83 9.41 -7.81
CA ARG A 191 26.86 7.97 -8.13
C ARG A 191 27.48 7.77 -9.51
N ARG A 192 28.43 6.85 -9.61
CA ARG A 192 29.04 6.45 -10.89
C ARG A 192 29.23 4.94 -10.94
N VAL A 193 29.54 4.44 -12.13
CA VAL A 193 29.98 3.05 -12.31
C VAL A 193 31.39 2.91 -11.73
N GLN A 194 31.66 1.81 -11.04
CA GLN A 194 32.99 1.51 -10.53
C GLN A 194 34.03 1.55 -11.67
N PRO A 195 35.19 2.22 -11.46
CA PRO A 195 36.22 2.34 -12.48
C PRO A 195 36.64 0.96 -13.06
N GLY A 196 36.78 0.87 -14.38
CA GLY A 196 37.17 -0.36 -15.07
C GLY A 196 36.08 -1.42 -15.23
N ARG A 197 34.87 -1.20 -14.68
CA ARG A 197 33.76 -2.18 -14.69
C ARG A 197 32.71 -1.91 -15.77
N GLY A 198 32.99 -1.00 -16.70
CA GLY A 198 32.02 -0.59 -17.74
C GLY A 198 31.68 -1.68 -18.77
N THR A 199 32.62 -2.58 -19.09
CA THR A 199 32.36 -3.75 -19.95
C THR A 199 31.42 -4.73 -19.26
N GLU A 200 31.68 -5.03 -17.99
CA GLU A 200 30.83 -5.88 -17.18
C GLU A 200 29.43 -5.30 -17.00
N LEU A 201 29.30 -3.99 -16.78
CA LEU A 201 28.00 -3.32 -16.73
C LEU A 201 27.20 -3.55 -18.02
N ARG A 202 27.83 -3.35 -19.19
CA ARG A 202 27.18 -3.58 -20.48
C ARG A 202 26.73 -5.03 -20.64
N GLN A 203 27.54 -5.99 -20.20
CA GLN A 203 27.18 -7.41 -20.22
C GLN A 203 25.98 -7.70 -19.31
N LEU A 204 26.00 -7.24 -18.05
CA LEU A 204 24.89 -7.46 -17.11
C LEU A 204 23.60 -6.77 -17.56
N GLU A 205 23.70 -5.59 -18.18
CA GLU A 205 22.55 -4.92 -18.80
C GLU A 205 21.99 -5.70 -19.98
N SER A 206 22.87 -6.24 -20.84
CA SER A 206 22.46 -7.11 -21.94
C SER A 206 21.74 -8.35 -21.42
N ASP A 207 22.31 -9.01 -20.41
CA ASP A 207 21.72 -10.19 -19.76
C ASP A 207 20.37 -9.90 -19.11
N GLU A 208 20.22 -8.76 -18.45
CA GLU A 208 18.95 -8.32 -17.86
C GLU A 208 17.89 -8.01 -18.92
N ARG A 209 18.29 -7.40 -20.04
CA ARG A 209 17.38 -7.09 -21.16
C ARG A 209 16.94 -8.36 -21.90
N ALA A 210 17.83 -9.35 -22.04
CA ALA A 210 17.55 -10.63 -22.69
C ALA A 210 16.59 -11.56 -21.92
N VAL A 211 16.14 -11.18 -20.71
CA VAL A 211 15.25 -12.02 -19.89
C VAL A 211 13.97 -12.42 -20.63
N HIS A 212 13.47 -11.57 -21.52
CA HIS A 212 12.23 -11.84 -22.25
C HIS A 212 12.39 -12.99 -23.24
N GLU A 213 13.31 -12.85 -24.18
CA GLU A 213 13.65 -13.88 -25.16
C GLU A 213 14.00 -15.21 -24.48
N ARG A 214 14.76 -15.16 -23.38
CA ARG A 214 15.13 -16.35 -22.60
C ARG A 214 13.92 -16.98 -21.89
N ALA A 215 12.94 -16.20 -21.45
CA ALA A 215 11.71 -16.70 -20.83
C ALA A 215 10.81 -17.38 -21.85
N GLU A 216 10.70 -16.81 -23.05
CA GLU A 216 9.98 -17.42 -24.16
C GLU A 216 10.62 -18.73 -24.59
N ASN A 217 11.95 -18.73 -24.79
CA ASN A 217 12.71 -19.93 -25.15
C ASN A 217 12.54 -21.03 -24.09
N PHE A 218 12.69 -20.70 -22.80
CA PHE A 218 12.51 -21.65 -21.71
C PHE A 218 11.12 -22.31 -21.73
N GLY A 219 10.06 -21.52 -21.88
CA GLY A 219 8.72 -22.09 -21.97
C GLY A 219 8.53 -22.96 -23.22
N ALA A 220 9.13 -22.58 -24.35
CA ALA A 220 9.07 -23.34 -25.60
C ALA A 220 9.81 -24.68 -25.50
N VAL A 221 11.02 -24.72 -24.92
CA VAL A 221 11.76 -25.98 -24.70
C VAL A 221 11.02 -26.90 -23.73
N VAL A 222 10.43 -26.35 -22.66
CA VAL A 222 9.60 -27.14 -21.72
C VAL A 222 8.36 -27.68 -22.43
N LEU A 223 7.69 -26.88 -23.27
CA LEU A 223 6.54 -27.32 -24.03
C LEU A 223 6.91 -28.48 -24.97
N ARG A 224 8.02 -28.36 -25.71
CA ARG A 224 8.54 -29.43 -26.60
C ARG A 224 8.84 -30.71 -25.83
N LEU A 225 9.51 -30.61 -24.66
CA LEU A 225 9.75 -31.75 -23.78
C LEU A 225 8.43 -32.42 -23.36
N LEU A 226 7.45 -31.65 -22.90
CA LEU A 226 6.18 -32.19 -22.43
C LEU A 226 5.36 -32.84 -23.56
N GLU A 227 5.37 -32.26 -24.77
CA GLU A 227 4.70 -32.84 -25.94
C GLU A 227 5.38 -34.13 -26.42
N HIS A 228 6.71 -34.20 -26.32
CA HIS A 228 7.45 -35.41 -26.63
C HIS A 228 7.07 -36.57 -25.70
N HIS A 229 6.98 -36.30 -24.38
CA HIS A 229 6.71 -37.33 -23.37
C HIS A 229 5.23 -37.66 -23.16
N HIS A 230 4.31 -36.71 -23.38
CA HIS A 230 2.87 -36.90 -23.10
C HIS A 230 1.97 -36.84 -24.34
N GLY A 231 2.55 -36.61 -25.52
CA GLY A 231 1.87 -36.52 -26.80
C GLY A 231 1.52 -35.08 -27.21
N PRO A 232 1.43 -34.79 -28.52
CA PRO A 232 1.07 -33.48 -29.02
C PRO A 232 -0.39 -33.17 -28.71
N VAL A 233 -0.65 -31.89 -28.42
CA VAL A 233 -2.01 -31.38 -28.18
C VAL A 233 -2.34 -30.37 -29.27
N ALA A 234 -3.60 -30.27 -29.69
CA ALA A 234 -4.03 -29.23 -30.62
C ALA A 234 -3.87 -27.82 -29.99
N ALA A 235 -3.65 -26.80 -30.82
CA ALA A 235 -3.59 -25.43 -30.34
C ALA A 235 -4.95 -25.03 -29.72
N PRO A 236 -4.95 -24.33 -28.58
CA PRO A 236 -6.19 -23.83 -27.99
C PRO A 236 -6.89 -22.86 -28.94
N SER A 237 -8.22 -22.93 -29.03
CA SER A 237 -8.99 -22.05 -29.90
C SER A 237 -9.20 -20.66 -29.28
N GLY A 238 -8.29 -19.75 -29.60
CA GLY A 238 -8.44 -18.30 -29.43
C GLY A 238 -8.39 -17.79 -27.98
N ARG A 239 -8.75 -16.51 -27.80
CA ARG A 239 -8.64 -15.77 -26.52
C ARG A 239 -9.45 -16.37 -25.36
N ALA A 240 -10.37 -17.29 -25.64
CA ALA A 240 -11.17 -17.97 -24.61
C ALA A 240 -10.31 -18.83 -23.67
N ALA A 241 -9.15 -19.32 -24.14
CA ALA A 241 -8.21 -20.09 -23.34
C ALA A 241 -7.36 -19.22 -22.40
N TRP A 242 -7.34 -17.90 -22.59
CA TRP A 242 -6.52 -16.99 -21.78
C TRP A 242 -7.06 -16.87 -20.35
N ARG A 243 -6.15 -16.87 -19.38
CA ARG A 243 -6.48 -16.87 -17.94
C ARG A 243 -5.78 -15.72 -17.22
N GLY A 244 -6.21 -15.44 -15.99
CA GLY A 244 -5.60 -14.42 -15.14
C GLY A 244 -5.50 -13.04 -15.81
N ALA A 245 -4.30 -12.47 -15.86
CA ALA A 245 -4.00 -11.18 -16.46
C ALA A 245 -4.16 -11.17 -17.98
N ALA A 246 -3.85 -12.28 -18.67
CA ALA A 246 -3.94 -12.38 -20.13
C ALA A 246 -5.32 -12.05 -20.69
N ARG A 247 -6.40 -12.30 -19.93
CA ARG A 247 -7.78 -11.95 -20.33
C ARG A 247 -7.97 -10.47 -20.60
N TRP A 248 -7.10 -9.62 -20.07
CA TRP A 248 -7.18 -8.17 -20.17
C TRP A 248 -6.35 -7.59 -21.32
N VAL A 249 -5.58 -8.41 -22.04
CA VAL A 249 -4.87 -8.00 -23.26
C VAL A 249 -5.89 -7.53 -24.30
N GLY A 250 -5.69 -6.34 -24.88
CA GLY A 250 -6.65 -5.66 -25.75
C GLY A 250 -7.78 -4.91 -25.01
N ARG A 251 -7.87 -5.05 -23.68
CA ARG A 251 -8.87 -4.40 -22.82
C ARG A 251 -8.20 -3.61 -21.68
N GLU A 252 -7.09 -2.95 -21.99
CA GLU A 252 -6.22 -2.33 -20.97
C GLU A 252 -6.97 -1.29 -20.12
N GLN A 253 -7.84 -0.49 -20.75
CA GLN A 253 -8.64 0.52 -20.05
C GLN A 253 -9.68 -0.08 -19.09
N GLN A 254 -10.20 -1.28 -19.40
CA GLN A 254 -11.09 -1.99 -18.49
C GLN A 254 -10.31 -2.67 -17.35
N ALA A 255 -9.06 -3.06 -17.62
CA ALA A 255 -8.14 -3.69 -16.68
C ALA A 255 -7.70 -2.71 -15.60
N VAL A 256 -7.18 -1.55 -16.01
CA VAL A 256 -6.76 -0.46 -15.13
C VAL A 256 -7.29 0.85 -15.72
N PRO A 257 -8.48 1.30 -15.28
CA PRO A 257 -9.02 2.57 -15.71
C PRO A 257 -8.02 3.68 -15.45
N SER A 258 -7.83 4.57 -16.42
CA SER A 258 -7.05 5.78 -16.23
C SER A 258 -7.59 6.53 -15.00
N LEU A 259 -6.70 6.93 -14.11
CA LEU A 259 -7.08 7.93 -13.11
C LEU A 259 -7.45 9.20 -13.84
N ASP A 260 -8.52 9.83 -13.37
CA ASP A 260 -8.86 11.18 -13.77
C ASP A 260 -7.68 12.07 -13.35
N GLN A 261 -7.05 12.72 -14.33
CA GLN A 261 -5.87 13.54 -14.06
C GLN A 261 -6.30 14.80 -13.32
N TRP A 262 -5.45 15.22 -12.39
CA TRP A 262 -5.59 16.55 -11.79
C TRP A 262 -5.43 17.61 -12.89
N PRO A 263 -6.27 18.66 -12.90
CA PRO A 263 -6.10 19.74 -13.85
C PRO A 263 -4.77 20.47 -13.59
N ASP A 264 -4.06 20.84 -14.66
CA ASP A 264 -2.77 21.55 -14.55
C ASP A 264 -2.91 22.92 -13.88
N LYS A 265 -4.09 23.55 -14.02
CA LYS A 265 -4.47 24.77 -13.34
C LYS A 265 -5.87 24.62 -12.77
N LEU A 266 -6.03 24.88 -11.48
CA LEU A 266 -7.34 24.88 -10.83
C LEU A 266 -8.08 26.16 -11.19
N SER A 267 -9.31 26.03 -11.68
CA SER A 267 -10.23 27.18 -11.73
C SER A 267 -10.66 27.57 -10.31
N ALA A 268 -11.21 28.77 -10.12
CA ALA A 268 -11.72 29.20 -8.82
C ALA A 268 -12.74 28.21 -8.23
N ALA A 269 -13.66 27.69 -9.06
CA ALA A 269 -14.66 26.70 -8.65
C ALA A 269 -14.03 25.35 -8.23
N GLN A 270 -12.98 24.92 -8.93
CA GLN A 270 -12.22 23.72 -8.55
C GLN A 270 -11.41 23.92 -7.28
N GLY A 271 -10.85 25.12 -7.09
CA GLY A 271 -10.17 25.54 -5.86
C GLY A 271 -11.09 25.48 -4.64
N ILE A 272 -12.35 25.93 -4.77
CA ILE A 272 -13.38 25.79 -3.71
C ILE A 272 -13.60 24.32 -3.36
N THR A 273 -13.65 23.43 -4.34
CA THR A 273 -13.80 21.99 -4.09
C THR A 273 -12.63 21.36 -3.37
N VAL A 274 -11.39 21.69 -3.76
CA VAL A 274 -10.19 21.23 -3.04
C VAL A 274 -10.16 21.80 -1.63
N GLY A 275 -10.46 23.09 -1.47
CA GLY A 275 -10.49 23.76 -0.17
C GLY A 275 -11.54 23.17 0.78
N GLY A 276 -12.78 22.97 0.32
CA GLY A 276 -13.85 22.38 1.11
C GLY A 276 -13.55 20.93 1.53
N LEU A 277 -13.03 20.12 0.61
CA LEU A 277 -12.59 18.75 0.93
C LEU A 277 -11.41 18.72 1.91
N GLY A 278 -10.43 19.61 1.73
CA GLY A 278 -9.30 19.74 2.64
C GLY A 278 -9.73 20.17 4.04
N TRP A 279 -10.66 21.12 4.13
CA TRP A 279 -11.22 21.56 5.41
C TRP A 279 -11.99 20.45 6.13
N LEU A 280 -12.77 19.65 5.39
CA LEU A 280 -13.44 18.48 5.94
C LEU A 280 -12.45 17.45 6.51
N VAL A 281 -11.39 17.12 5.78
CA VAL A 281 -10.34 16.20 6.27
C VAL A 281 -9.68 16.74 7.54
N LEU A 282 -9.40 18.05 7.58
CA LEU A 282 -8.84 18.70 8.76
C LEU A 282 -9.77 18.59 9.97
N MET A 283 -11.07 18.87 9.79
CA MET A 283 -12.06 18.78 10.87
C MET A 283 -12.22 17.35 11.39
N LEU A 284 -12.24 16.35 10.49
CA LEU A 284 -12.27 14.93 10.90
C LEU A 284 -10.99 14.53 11.66
N ALA A 285 -9.82 15.01 11.23
CA ALA A 285 -8.55 14.74 11.92
C ALA A 285 -8.43 15.45 13.27
N ALA A 286 -9.22 16.49 13.53
CA ALA A 286 -9.29 17.19 14.81
C ALA A 286 -10.18 16.51 15.86
N ILE A 287 -11.00 15.52 15.48
CA ILE A 287 -11.88 14.80 16.41
C ILE A 287 -11.08 14.08 17.52
N PRO A 288 -10.04 13.27 17.22
CA PRO A 288 -9.27 12.60 18.26
C PRO A 288 -8.60 13.59 19.22
N TRP A 289 -8.16 14.74 18.69
CA TRP A 289 -7.57 15.82 19.50
C TRP A 289 -8.59 16.46 20.44
N SER A 290 -9.79 16.76 19.95
CA SER A 290 -10.89 17.32 20.74
C SER A 290 -11.31 16.37 21.87
N VAL A 291 -11.41 15.07 21.57
CA VAL A 291 -11.70 14.02 22.56
C VAL A 291 -10.58 13.93 23.59
N ALA A 292 -9.32 13.91 23.17
CA ALA A 292 -8.18 13.83 24.08
C ALA A 292 -8.07 15.01 25.03
N MET A 293 -8.35 16.23 24.56
CA MET A 293 -8.41 17.43 25.41
C MET A 293 -9.52 17.33 26.45
N LYS A 294 -10.74 16.93 26.04
CA LYS A 294 -11.88 16.80 26.97
C LYS A 294 -11.72 15.65 27.95
N ALA A 295 -11.12 14.54 27.53
CA ALA A 295 -10.82 13.41 28.40
C ALA A 295 -9.67 13.68 29.38
N ARG A 296 -8.94 14.80 29.25
CA ARG A 296 -7.70 15.12 29.98
C ARG A 296 -6.58 14.07 29.83
N VAL A 297 -6.65 13.23 28.80
CA VAL A 297 -5.65 12.16 28.54
C VAL A 297 -4.52 12.64 27.61
N LEU A 298 -4.65 13.83 27.03
CA LEU A 298 -3.66 14.37 26.11
C LEU A 298 -2.28 14.55 26.76
N THR A 299 -2.22 14.88 28.05
CA THR A 299 -0.95 15.02 28.79
C THR A 299 -0.28 13.67 29.07
N ASP A 300 -1.09 12.66 29.37
CA ASP A 300 -0.60 11.36 29.84
C ASP A 300 -0.25 10.44 28.67
N HIS A 301 -1.03 10.50 27.59
CA HIS A 301 -0.87 9.65 26.41
C HIS A 301 -1.06 10.44 25.08
N PRO A 302 -0.21 11.43 24.75
CA PRO A 302 -0.36 12.24 23.54
C PRO A 302 -0.15 11.44 22.24
N THR A 303 0.76 10.47 22.26
CA THR A 303 1.20 9.71 21.08
C THR A 303 0.07 8.98 20.34
N PRO A 304 -0.81 8.17 20.97
CA PRO A 304 -1.88 7.47 20.26
C PRO A 304 -2.88 8.42 19.58
N PHE A 305 -3.22 9.54 20.21
CA PHE A 305 -4.16 10.50 19.63
C PHE A 305 -3.55 11.25 18.44
N LEU A 306 -2.27 11.66 18.56
CA LEU A 306 -1.54 12.25 17.44
C LEU A 306 -1.43 11.27 16.26
N LEU A 307 -1.04 10.02 16.50
CA LEU A 307 -0.96 9.00 15.45
C LEU A 307 -2.31 8.76 14.78
N THR A 308 -3.40 8.74 15.55
CA THR A 308 -4.75 8.59 15.03
C THR A 308 -5.15 9.79 14.16
N SER A 309 -4.91 11.01 14.62
CA SER A 309 -5.14 12.22 13.82
C SER A 309 -4.33 12.24 12.52
N PHE A 310 -3.04 11.88 12.57
CA PHE A 310 -2.21 11.76 11.38
C PHE A 310 -2.69 10.66 10.42
N ALA A 311 -3.14 9.52 10.95
CA ALA A 311 -3.70 8.44 10.14
C ALA A 311 -4.99 8.88 9.43
N VAL A 312 -5.89 9.57 10.13
CA VAL A 312 -7.13 10.13 9.55
C VAL A 312 -6.80 11.18 8.48
N ALA A 313 -5.87 12.10 8.76
CA ALA A 313 -5.43 13.09 7.79
C ALA A 313 -4.81 12.45 6.53
N GLY A 314 -3.93 11.45 6.71
CA GLY A 314 -3.30 10.72 5.61
C GLY A 314 -4.29 9.95 4.75
N LEU A 315 -5.22 9.22 5.38
CA LEU A 315 -6.29 8.51 4.67
C LEU A 315 -7.22 9.48 3.93
N GLY A 316 -7.63 10.57 4.58
CA GLY A 316 -8.45 11.62 4.00
C GLY A 316 -7.79 12.29 2.80
N ALA A 317 -6.51 12.68 2.92
CA ALA A 317 -5.73 13.23 1.82
C ALA A 317 -5.60 12.24 0.65
N GLY A 318 -5.40 10.95 0.94
CA GLY A 318 -5.38 9.89 -0.08
C GLY A 318 -6.71 9.76 -0.83
N VAL A 319 -7.84 9.85 -0.12
CA VAL A 319 -9.19 9.85 -0.72
C VAL A 319 -9.40 11.09 -1.60
N VAL A 320 -9.06 12.29 -1.11
CA VAL A 320 -9.17 13.54 -1.87
C VAL A 320 -8.28 13.49 -3.12
N TYR A 321 -7.03 13.04 -2.98
CA TYR A 321 -6.12 12.87 -4.12
C TYR A 321 -6.69 11.93 -5.18
N ARG A 322 -7.34 10.84 -4.75
CA ARG A 322 -7.86 9.78 -5.63
C ARG A 322 -9.18 10.13 -6.33
N PHE A 323 -10.06 10.88 -5.67
CA PHE A 323 -11.42 11.16 -6.14
C PHE A 323 -11.67 12.63 -6.49
N GLY A 324 -10.82 13.55 -6.02
CA GLY A 324 -10.89 14.99 -6.28
C GLY A 324 -11.05 15.33 -7.76
N PRO A 325 -10.23 14.79 -8.68
CA PRO A 325 -10.37 15.08 -10.11
C PRO A 325 -11.73 14.74 -10.68
N ARG A 326 -12.36 13.65 -10.20
CA ARG A 326 -13.69 13.24 -10.62
C ARG A 326 -14.77 14.20 -10.14
N LEU A 327 -14.66 14.68 -8.89
CA LEU A 327 -15.60 15.65 -8.30
C LEU A 327 -15.51 17.01 -8.99
N MET A 328 -14.35 17.35 -9.55
CA MET A 328 -14.08 18.61 -10.25
C MET A 328 -14.48 18.62 -11.74
N ARG A 329 -15.07 17.54 -12.27
CA ARG A 329 -15.49 17.44 -13.68
C ARG A 329 -16.82 18.13 -14.00
N LEU A 330 -17.53 18.61 -12.99
CA LEU A 330 -18.79 19.32 -13.22
C LEU A 330 -18.53 20.64 -13.98
N PRO A 331 -19.36 21.00 -14.96
CA PRO A 331 -19.10 22.15 -15.83
C PRO A 331 -19.25 23.49 -15.11
N GLY A 332 -18.31 24.41 -15.37
CA GLY A 332 -18.36 25.79 -14.88
C GLY A 332 -18.45 25.89 -13.35
N ASN A 333 -19.33 26.75 -12.85
CA ASN A 333 -19.49 27.00 -11.41
C ASN A 333 -20.02 25.79 -10.62
N THR A 334 -20.62 24.81 -11.30
CA THR A 334 -21.13 23.59 -10.63
C THR A 334 -20.00 22.70 -10.10
N ALA A 335 -18.75 22.90 -10.56
CA ALA A 335 -17.56 22.28 -9.99
C ALA A 335 -17.35 22.60 -8.51
N ALA A 336 -17.94 23.67 -7.97
CA ALA A 336 -17.82 24.07 -6.56
C ALA A 336 -18.80 23.37 -5.62
N ILE A 337 -19.86 22.74 -6.13
CA ILE A 337 -20.92 22.11 -5.32
C ILE A 337 -20.37 21.08 -4.33
N PRO A 338 -19.48 20.14 -4.75
CA PRO A 338 -18.89 19.19 -3.81
C PRO A 338 -18.08 19.87 -2.70
N GLY A 339 -17.40 20.98 -3.02
CA GLY A 339 -16.69 21.81 -2.05
C GLY A 339 -17.60 22.42 -1.00
N PHE A 340 -18.69 23.05 -1.43
CA PHE A 340 -19.67 23.63 -0.51
C PHE A 340 -20.34 22.57 0.37
N ALA A 341 -20.71 21.42 -0.20
CA ALA A 341 -21.26 20.32 0.58
C ALA A 341 -20.24 19.81 1.62
N ALA A 342 -18.97 19.63 1.23
CA ALA A 342 -17.91 19.22 2.15
C ALA A 342 -17.66 20.27 3.24
N ALA A 343 -17.68 21.56 2.91
CA ALA A 343 -17.53 22.66 3.85
C ALA A 343 -18.69 22.74 4.84
N ALA A 344 -19.93 22.52 4.39
CA ALA A 344 -21.10 22.45 5.27
C ALA A 344 -20.99 21.28 6.26
N VAL A 345 -20.57 20.10 5.79
CA VAL A 345 -20.31 18.95 6.67
C VAL A 345 -19.16 19.24 7.63
N ALA A 346 -18.08 19.88 7.17
CA ALA A 346 -16.95 20.26 8.01
C ALA A 346 -17.38 21.21 9.14
N TYR A 347 -18.21 22.21 8.81
CA TYR A 347 -18.79 23.12 9.79
C TYR A 347 -19.67 22.37 10.82
N LEU A 348 -20.51 21.44 10.38
CA LEU A 348 -21.31 20.61 11.29
C LEU A 348 -20.43 19.77 12.22
N VAL A 349 -19.39 19.11 11.69
CA VAL A 349 -18.43 18.35 12.51
C VAL A 349 -17.77 19.26 13.54
N MET A 350 -17.36 20.46 13.14
CA MET A 350 -16.74 21.43 14.04
C MET A 350 -17.68 21.86 15.18
N GLN A 351 -18.96 22.09 14.89
CA GLN A 351 -19.96 22.50 15.89
C GLN A 351 -20.34 21.35 16.83
N VAL A 352 -20.39 20.11 16.34
CA VAL A 352 -20.90 18.96 17.09
C VAL A 352 -19.81 18.27 17.92
N GLN A 353 -18.55 18.27 17.47
CA GLN A 353 -17.48 17.53 18.15
C GLN A 353 -17.23 17.99 19.59
N GLY A 354 -17.32 19.29 19.87
CA GLY A 354 -17.14 19.85 21.21
C GLY A 354 -18.25 19.44 22.19
N PRO A 355 -19.53 19.68 21.87
CA PRO A 355 -20.67 19.24 22.67
C PRO A 355 -20.72 17.73 22.88
N VAL A 356 -20.46 16.93 21.84
CA VAL A 356 -20.46 15.46 21.97
C VAL A 356 -19.32 15.00 22.87
N ALA A 357 -18.11 15.53 22.69
CA ALA A 357 -17.00 15.23 23.60
C ALA A 357 -17.30 15.72 25.02
N GLY A 358 -17.94 16.88 25.20
CA GLY A 358 -18.36 17.38 26.50
C GLY A 358 -19.42 16.53 27.18
N TYR A 359 -20.36 15.95 26.43
CA TYR A 359 -21.38 15.04 26.97
C TYR A 359 -20.76 13.75 27.52
N PHE A 360 -19.81 13.15 26.79
CA PHE A 360 -19.15 11.91 27.23
C PHE A 360 -18.03 12.13 28.25
N PHE A 361 -17.37 13.29 28.21
CA PHE A 361 -16.22 13.65 29.04
C PHE A 361 -16.48 14.96 29.80
N ALA A 362 -17.60 15.01 30.53
CA ALA A 362 -18.03 16.18 31.28
C ALA A 362 -17.06 16.52 32.44
N ASP A 363 -16.91 17.82 32.72
CA ASP A 363 -16.06 18.28 33.82
C ASP A 363 -16.62 17.79 35.17
N PRO A 364 -15.82 17.65 36.24
CA PRO A 364 -16.31 17.16 37.52
C PRO A 364 -17.50 17.96 38.07
N LEU A 365 -17.48 19.29 37.90
CA LEU A 365 -18.57 20.16 38.35
C LEU A 365 -19.83 19.96 37.50
N ASP A 366 -19.70 19.88 36.18
CA ASP A 366 -20.83 19.58 35.28
C ASP A 366 -21.45 18.22 35.64
N ARG A 367 -20.64 17.20 35.96
CA ARG A 367 -21.15 15.89 36.40
C ARG A 367 -21.86 15.97 37.75
N PHE A 368 -21.33 16.75 38.68
CA PHE A 368 -22.00 16.99 39.97
C PHE A 368 -23.36 17.67 39.77
N GLU A 369 -23.45 18.61 38.83
CA GLU A 369 -24.70 19.26 38.46
C GLU A 369 -25.74 18.25 37.92
N HIS A 370 -25.34 17.47 36.92
CA HIS A 370 -26.21 16.51 36.25
C HIS A 370 -26.62 15.34 37.17
N GLN A 371 -25.74 14.88 38.06
CA GLN A 371 -26.00 13.71 38.91
C GLN A 371 -26.74 14.08 40.19
N PHE A 372 -26.45 15.24 40.80
CA PHE A 372 -26.94 15.57 42.14
C PHE A 372 -27.77 16.86 42.20
N THR A 373 -27.28 17.99 41.67
CA THR A 373 -27.97 19.27 41.91
C THR A 373 -29.21 19.46 41.06
N SER A 374 -29.27 18.87 39.87
CA SER A 374 -30.48 18.83 39.04
C SER A 374 -31.51 17.81 39.55
N SER A 375 -31.17 17.02 40.58
CA SER A 375 -31.99 15.95 41.14
C SER A 375 -32.17 16.11 42.66
N CYS A 376 -31.58 15.22 43.46
CA CYS A 376 -31.75 15.08 44.90
C CYS A 376 -31.23 16.28 45.73
N LEU A 377 -30.20 16.98 45.26
CA LEU A 377 -29.60 18.12 45.96
C LEU A 377 -30.18 19.48 45.56
N ALA A 378 -31.18 19.52 44.67
CA ALA A 378 -31.75 20.77 44.13
C ALA A 378 -32.29 21.74 45.21
N ALA A 379 -32.86 21.19 46.29
CA ALA A 379 -33.42 21.95 47.41
C ALA A 379 -32.50 21.97 48.65
N SER A 380 -31.23 21.62 48.49
CA SER A 380 -30.26 21.53 49.58
C SER A 380 -29.25 22.69 49.54
N PRO A 381 -28.46 22.90 50.61
CA PRO A 381 -27.33 23.86 50.61
C PRO A 381 -26.23 23.54 49.59
N TYR A 382 -26.36 22.44 48.85
CA TYR A 382 -25.41 21.99 47.82
C TYR A 382 -25.83 22.36 46.39
N ARG A 383 -26.80 23.27 46.22
CA ARG A 383 -27.13 23.83 44.90
C ARG A 383 -25.99 24.70 44.34
N LEU A 384 -25.88 24.80 43.02
CA LEU A 384 -24.71 25.39 42.33
C LEU A 384 -24.38 26.83 42.73
N ASP A 385 -25.38 27.64 43.03
CA ASP A 385 -25.24 29.03 43.47
C ASP A 385 -24.82 29.16 44.95
N GLU A 386 -24.88 28.07 45.73
CA GLU A 386 -24.56 28.04 47.16
C GLU A 386 -23.32 27.20 47.50
N ILE A 387 -22.50 26.85 46.50
CA ILE A 387 -21.31 26.03 46.70
C ILE A 387 -20.04 26.71 46.19
N GLN A 388 -18.93 26.33 46.80
CA GLN A 388 -17.59 26.48 46.26
C GLN A 388 -17.04 25.10 45.94
N SER A 389 -16.61 24.87 44.71
CA SER A 389 -16.05 23.59 44.28
C SER A 389 -14.58 23.72 43.90
N VAL A 390 -13.77 22.76 44.33
CA VAL A 390 -12.38 22.61 43.88
C VAL A 390 -12.08 21.15 43.62
N THR A 391 -11.32 20.86 42.57
CA THR A 391 -10.83 19.50 42.31
C THR A 391 -9.44 19.37 42.91
N VAL A 392 -9.26 18.43 43.85
CA VAL A 392 -7.99 18.15 44.51
C VAL A 392 -7.61 16.70 44.24
N GLY A 393 -6.64 16.49 43.36
CA GLY A 393 -6.35 15.18 42.79
C GLY A 393 -7.59 14.56 42.14
N LYS A 394 -7.84 13.27 42.38
CA LYS A 394 -9.01 12.54 41.83
C LYS A 394 -10.34 12.78 42.58
N THR A 395 -10.47 13.86 43.34
CA THR A 395 -11.64 14.13 44.18
C THR A 395 -12.17 15.54 43.96
N LEU A 396 -13.46 15.65 43.65
CA LEU A 396 -14.21 16.88 43.64
C LEU A 396 -14.63 17.19 45.07
N VAL A 397 -14.17 18.33 45.58
CA VAL A 397 -14.51 18.84 46.90
C VAL A 397 -15.56 19.92 46.72
N VAL A 398 -16.76 19.71 47.25
CA VAL A 398 -17.87 20.67 47.19
C VAL A 398 -18.15 21.18 48.60
N ARG A 399 -17.94 22.48 48.81
CA ARG A 399 -18.14 23.16 50.09
C ARG A 399 -19.34 24.10 50.01
N PRO A 400 -20.40 23.88 50.80
CA PRO A 400 -21.55 24.78 50.82
C PRO A 400 -21.18 26.09 51.55
N ILE A 401 -21.74 27.21 51.08
CA ILE A 401 -21.52 28.55 51.67
C ILE A 401 -22.13 28.64 53.08
N SER A 402 -23.17 27.86 53.35
CA SER A 402 -23.78 27.72 54.68
C SER A 402 -22.81 27.24 55.77
N GLY A 403 -21.69 26.64 55.37
CA GLY A 403 -20.72 26.03 56.30
C GLY A 403 -21.05 24.59 56.68
N ASP A 404 -22.06 23.99 56.04
CA ASP A 404 -22.40 22.57 56.21
C ASP A 404 -21.27 21.64 55.73
N THR A 405 -21.44 20.33 55.99
CA THR A 405 -20.46 19.28 55.70
C THR A 405 -19.94 19.34 54.26
N THR A 406 -18.62 19.40 54.08
CA THR A 406 -17.99 19.35 52.76
C THR A 406 -18.16 17.98 52.10
N LEU A 407 -18.66 17.92 50.86
CA LEU A 407 -18.74 16.68 50.09
C LEU A 407 -17.41 16.38 49.40
N ARG A 408 -16.99 15.12 49.44
CA ARG A 408 -15.81 14.61 48.74
C ARG A 408 -16.23 13.50 47.79
N LEU A 409 -16.23 13.82 46.50
CA LEU A 409 -16.77 12.97 45.45
C LEU A 409 -15.66 12.50 44.51
N GLY A 410 -15.60 11.21 44.19
CA GLY A 410 -14.67 10.73 43.17
C GLY A 410 -15.06 9.39 42.55
N PRO A 411 -14.40 9.00 41.44
CA PRO A 411 -13.29 9.70 40.80
C PRO A 411 -13.71 10.94 39.99
N ALA A 412 -13.09 12.08 40.30
CA ALA A 412 -13.25 13.33 39.56
C ALA A 412 -12.38 13.36 38.30
N GLU A 413 -11.23 12.69 38.29
CA GLU A 413 -10.34 12.59 37.13
C GLU A 413 -10.26 11.13 36.72
N ASP A 414 -10.96 10.76 35.65
CA ASP A 414 -10.87 9.50 34.88
C ASP A 414 -11.83 9.61 33.66
N GLY A 415 -11.70 10.68 32.87
CA GLY A 415 -12.42 10.83 31.59
C GLY A 415 -13.95 10.91 31.65
N GLY A 416 -14.56 11.30 32.77
CA GLY A 416 -16.01 11.57 32.82
C GLY A 416 -16.95 10.36 32.72
N THR A 417 -16.43 9.14 32.49
CA THR A 417 -17.24 7.94 32.21
C THR A 417 -17.78 7.24 33.45
N HIS A 418 -17.19 7.50 34.63
CA HIS A 418 -17.63 6.93 35.90
C HIS A 418 -18.50 7.91 36.69
N PRO A 419 -19.56 7.45 37.37
CA PRO A 419 -20.35 8.30 38.25
C PRO A 419 -19.51 8.76 39.45
N LEU A 420 -19.84 9.93 39.99
CA LEU A 420 -19.18 10.48 41.17
C LEU A 420 -19.68 9.73 42.42
N GLY A 421 -18.80 9.01 43.10
CA GLY A 421 -19.12 8.29 44.34
C GLY A 421 -18.62 8.99 45.60
N PRO A 422 -19.22 8.74 46.77
CA PRO A 422 -18.75 9.28 48.05
C PRO A 422 -17.38 8.70 48.42
N ARG A 423 -16.41 9.57 48.76
CA ARG A 423 -15.07 9.16 49.20
C ARG A 423 -14.95 8.91 50.70
N ASP A 424 -15.88 9.42 51.48
CA ASP A 424 -15.92 9.24 52.93
C ASP A 424 -17.36 9.02 53.44
N SER A 425 -17.45 8.56 54.70
CA SER A 425 -18.73 8.28 55.37
C SER A 425 -19.57 9.54 55.58
N ALA A 426 -18.93 10.69 55.75
CA ALA A 426 -19.60 11.99 55.90
C ALA A 426 -20.36 12.36 54.62
N THR A 427 -19.70 12.25 53.46
CA THR A 427 -20.32 12.48 52.14
C THR A 427 -21.47 11.50 51.90
N ARG A 428 -21.27 10.21 52.21
CA ARG A 428 -22.32 9.20 52.09
C ARG A 428 -23.56 9.55 52.91
N THR A 429 -23.36 9.93 54.18
CA THR A 429 -24.46 10.31 55.09
C THR A 429 -25.26 11.49 54.56
N VAL A 430 -24.58 12.49 53.99
CA VAL A 430 -25.25 13.66 53.41
C VAL A 430 -26.03 13.27 52.16
N LEU A 431 -25.46 12.47 51.26
CA LEU A 431 -26.14 12.03 50.04
C LEU A 431 -27.37 11.16 50.36
N GLU A 432 -27.26 10.25 51.34
CA GLU A 432 -28.38 9.44 51.83
C GLU A 432 -29.47 10.30 52.48
N LYS A 433 -29.09 11.32 53.28
CA LYS A 433 -30.03 12.26 53.92
C LYS A 433 -30.92 12.98 52.90
N TYR A 434 -30.37 13.32 51.74
CA TYR A 434 -31.11 13.99 50.66
C TYR A 434 -31.67 13.02 49.60
N GLY A 435 -31.60 11.71 49.84
CA GLY A 435 -32.20 10.70 48.96
C GLY A 435 -31.50 10.57 47.60
N CYS A 436 -30.20 10.86 47.50
CA CYS A 436 -29.44 10.64 46.29
C CYS A 436 -29.16 9.15 46.08
N GLU A 437 -29.46 8.62 44.89
CA GLU A 437 -29.07 7.26 44.53
C GLU A 437 -27.55 7.17 44.38
N LEU A 438 -26.94 6.29 45.19
CA LEU A 438 -25.51 6.04 45.15
C LEU A 438 -25.22 4.89 44.18
N PRO A 439 -24.22 5.02 43.27
CA PRO A 439 -23.79 3.95 42.39
C PRO A 439 -23.09 2.79 43.12
#